data_AF-E7E1Q6-F1
#
_entry.id   AF-E7E1Q6-F1
#
_cell.length_a   1.000
_cell.length_b   1.000
_cell.length_c   1.000
_cell.angle_alpha   90.00
_cell.angle_beta   90.00
_cell.angle_gamma   90.00
#
_symmetry.space_group_name_H-M   'P 1'
#
loop_
_entity.id
_entity.type
_entity.pdbx_description
1 polymer ?
#
loop_
_entity_poly.entity_id
_entity_poly.type
_entity_poly.pdbx_seq_one_letter_code
_entity_poly.pdbx_strand_id
1 'polypeptide(L)' 'LNENKVLVLDTDYKKYLLFCMENSAEPEQSLVCQCL' A
#
# COMPACT_ATOMS: atom_id res chain seq x y z
N LEU A 1 -10.73 12.18 -11.10
CA LEU A 1 -9.74 12.13 -10.00
C LEU A 1 -9.63 10.67 -9.59
N ASN A 2 -8.61 9.96 -10.07
CA ASN A 2 -8.32 8.59 -9.62
C ASN A 2 -7.52 8.72 -8.33
N GLU A 3 -8.18 8.57 -7.19
CA GLU A 3 -7.50 8.46 -5.91
C GLU A 3 -6.90 7.06 -5.80
N ASN A 4 -5.59 6.97 -5.57
CA ASN A 4 -4.94 5.69 -5.31
C ASN A 4 -5.48 5.13 -3.99
N LYS A 5 -6.05 3.92 -4.04
CA LYS A 5 -6.53 3.23 -2.84
C LYS A 5 -5.35 2.63 -2.10
N VAL A 6 -5.15 3.11 -0.87
CA VAL A 6 -4.16 2.57 0.08
C VAL A 6 -4.90 1.67 1.07
N LEU A 7 -4.41 0.45 1.23
CA LEU A 7 -4.89 -0.52 2.19
C LEU A 7 -3.86 -0.66 3.31
N VAL A 8 -4.24 -0.30 4.54
CA VAL A 8 -3.41 -0.55 5.72
C VAL A 8 -3.64 -2.00 6.17
N LEU A 9 -2.56 -2.78 6.24
CA LEU A 9 -2.61 -4.18 6.67
C LEU A 9 -2.33 -4.33 8.16
N ASP A 10 -1.33 -3.61 8.67
CA ASP A 10 -0.96 -3.65 10.09
C ASP A 10 -0.19 -2.38 10.50
N THR A 11 -0.35 -1.93 11.74
CA THR A 11 0.35 -0.76 12.29
C THR A 11 0.14 -0.61 13.78
N ASP A 12 1.17 -0.16 14.51
CA ASP A 12 1.04 0.33 15.89
C ASP A 12 0.84 1.85 15.97
N TYR A 13 0.75 2.54 14.82
CA TYR A 13 0.66 3.99 14.64
C TYR A 13 1.78 4.80 15.32
N LYS A 14 2.88 4.15 15.73
CA LYS A 14 3.98 4.78 16.48
C LYS A 14 5.35 4.49 15.89
N LYS A 15 5.56 3.26 15.42
CA LYS A 15 6.86 2.74 15.00
C LYS A 15 6.81 2.04 13.65
N TYR A 16 5.66 1.46 13.28
CA TYR A 16 5.54 0.80 12.00
C TYR A 16 4.17 1.00 11.34
N LEU A 17 4.18 1.02 10.01
CA LEU A 17 3.01 1.02 9.15
C LEU A 17 3.26 0.10 7.96
N LEU A 18 2.54 -1.02 7.92
CA LEU A 18 2.48 -1.91 6.76
C LEU A 18 1.23 -1.58 5.93
N PHE A 19 1.43 -1.19 4.68
CA PHE A 19 0.35 -0.87 3.77
C PHE A 19 0.65 -1.34 2.35
N CYS A 20 -0.39 -1.49 1.56
CA CYS A 20 -0.28 -1.80 0.14
C CYS A 20 -1.13 -0.84 -0.69
N MET A 21 -0.76 -0.68 -1.96
CA MET A 21 -1.52 0.08 -2.94
C MET A 21 -1.50 -0.63 -4.29
N GLU A 22 -2.47 -0.30 -5.15
CA GLU A 22 -2.47 -0.80 -6.53
C GLU A 22 -1.19 -0.39 -7.25
N ASN A 23 -0.58 -1.36 -7.93
CA ASN A 23 0.57 -1.10 -8.77
C ASN A 23 0.10 -0.60 -10.14
N SER A 24 0.00 0.72 -10.28
CA SER A 24 -0.34 1.32 -11.57
C SER A 24 0.79 1.23 -12.60
N ALA A 25 2.02 0.90 -12.18
CA ALA A 25 3.19 0.80 -13.05
C ALA A 25 3.39 -0.61 -13.62
N GLU A 26 3.04 -1.66 -12.87
CA GLU A 26 3.12 -3.05 -13.33
C GLU A 26 1.80 -3.79 -13.06
N PRO A 27 0.92 -3.90 -14.07
CA PRO A 27 -0.40 -4.52 -13.93
C PRO A 27 -0.35 -6.00 -13.50
N GLU A 28 0.74 -6.70 -13.82
CA GLU A 28 0.95 -8.12 -13.47
C GLU A 28 1.20 -8.32 -11.97
N GLN A 29 1.72 -7.31 -11.28
CA GLN A 29 1.86 -7.30 -9.83
C GLN A 29 0.81 -6.38 -9.24
N SER A 30 -0.42 -6.87 -9.09
CA SER A 30 -1.58 -6.01 -8.79
C SER A 30 -1.45 -5.12 -7.55
N LEU A 31 -0.61 -5.47 -6.57
CA LEU A 31 -0.38 -4.69 -5.36
C LEU A 31 1.11 -4.57 -5.05
N VAL A 32 1.54 -3.37 -4.64
CA VAL A 32 2.85 -3.14 -4.01
C VAL A 32 2.64 -2.87 -2.53
N CYS A 33 3.40 -3.53 -1.68
CA CYS A 33 3.37 -3.36 -0.24
C CYS A 33 4.67 -2.75 0.27
N GLN A 34 4.56 -1.87 1.26
CA GLN A 34 5.69 -1.22 1.93
C GLN A 34 5.49 -1.23 3.44
N CYS A 35 6.59 -1.35 4.17
CA CYS A 35 6.64 -1.22 5.62
C CYS A 35 7.49 0.00 5.95
N LEU A 36 6.90 0.99 6.61
CA LEU A 36 7.54 2.23 7.07
C LEU A 36 7.66 2.25 8.58
#